data_AF-A0AAW8KH13-F1
#
_entry.id   AF-A0AAW8KH13-F1
#
_cell.length_a   1.000
_cell.length_b   1.000
_cell.length_c   1.000
_cell.angle_alpha   90.00
_cell.angle_beta   90.00
_cell.angle_gamma   90.00
#
_symmetry.space_group_name_H-M   'P 1'
#
loop_
_entity.id
_entity.type
_entity.pdbx_description
1 polymer ?
#
loop_
_entity_poly.entity_id
_entity_poly.type
_entity_poly.pdbx_seq_one_letter_code
_entity_poly.pdbx_strand_id
1 'polypeptide(L)' 'KVYHLNIGQPDVETPACFMEAIKNFDQKVIAYAESGGLTVLQDAIIDYFKQYNMDYTRDDIIITSGGS' A
#
# COMPACT_ATOMS: atom_id res chain seq x y z
N LYS A 1 -17.63 -28.37 -14.21
CA LYS A 1 -17.38 -27.15 -13.40
C LYS A 1 -15.90 -27.10 -13.13
N VAL A 2 -15.21 -26.03 -13.51
CA VAL A 2 -13.76 -25.86 -13.27
C VAL A 2 -13.61 -25.11 -11.95
N TYR A 3 -12.69 -25.57 -11.10
CA TYR A 3 -12.32 -24.90 -9.85
C TYR A 3 -10.88 -24.40 -10.00
N HIS A 4 -10.68 -23.10 -9.87
CA HIS A 4 -9.40 -22.45 -10.10
C HIS A 4 -8.57 -22.48 -8.81
N LEU A 5 -7.59 -23.39 -8.75
CA LEU A 5 -6.65 -23.55 -7.63
C LEU A 5 -5.19 -23.26 -8.04
N ASN A 6 -5.01 -22.77 -9.26
CA ASN A 6 -3.71 -22.60 -9.91
C ASN A 6 -3.13 -21.19 -9.79
N ILE A 7 -3.90 -20.22 -9.27
CA ILE A 7 -3.49 -18.83 -9.11
C ILE A 7 -3.87 -18.39 -7.71
N GLY A 8 -2.94 -17.77 -6.98
CA GLY A 8 -3.17 -17.22 -5.64
C GLY A 8 -3.92 -15.89 -5.62
N GLN A 9 -4.83 -15.67 -6.58
CA GLN A 9 -5.62 -14.45 -6.64
C GLN A 9 -6.69 -14.51 -5.55
N PRO A 10 -6.74 -13.54 -4.61
CA PRO A 10 -7.80 -13.49 -3.62
C PRO A 10 -9.17 -13.30 -4.27
N ASP A 11 -10.19 -13.92 -3.69
CA ASP A 11 -11.61 -13.76 -4.06
C ASP A 11 -12.35 -12.75 -3.18
N VAL A 12 -11.67 -12.20 -2.17
CA VAL A 12 -12.20 -11.17 -1.27
C VAL A 12 -12.23 -9.79 -1.92
N GLU A 13 -13.28 -9.03 -1.65
CA GLU A 13 -13.40 -7.66 -2.14
C GLU A 13 -12.36 -6.74 -1.49
N THR A 14 -11.82 -5.80 -2.26
CA THR A 14 -10.99 -4.72 -1.72
C THR A 14 -11.82 -3.87 -0.76
N PRO A 15 -11.29 -3.50 0.43
CA PRO A 15 -12.02 -2.69 1.40
C PRO A 15 -12.59 -1.39 0.79
N ALA A 16 -13.84 -1.07 1.14
CA ALA A 16 -14.55 0.10 0.59
C ALA A 16 -13.77 1.41 0.82
N CYS A 17 -13.15 1.58 1.99
CA CYS A 17 -12.37 2.77 2.34
C CYS A 17 -11.20 3.03 1.37
N PHE A 18 -10.57 1.96 0.84
CA PHE A 18 -9.51 2.10 -0.16
C PHE A 18 -10.08 2.63 -1.48
N MET A 19 -11.19 2.03 -1.94
CA MET A 19 -11.85 2.44 -3.18
C MET A 19 -12.40 3.87 -3.09
N GLU A 20 -12.91 4.27 -1.93
CA GLU A 20 -13.37 5.63 -1.65
C GLU A 20 -12.23 6.65 -1.68
N ALA A 21 -11.07 6.34 -1.08
CA ALA A 21 -9.90 7.22 -1.12
C ALA A 21 -9.42 7.49 -2.55
N ILE A 22 -9.44 6.47 -3.42
CA ILE A 22 -9.11 6.63 -4.84
C ILE A 22 -10.15 7.48 -5.57
N LYS A 23 -11.45 7.23 -5.35
CA LYS A 23 -12.53 8.00 -5.99
C LYS A 23 -12.51 9.48 -5.62
N ASN A 24 -12.14 9.78 -4.37
CA ASN A 24 -12.11 11.13 -3.82
C ASN A 24 -10.77 11.85 -4.05
N PHE A 25 -9.79 11.19 -4.69
CA PHE A 25 -8.50 11.80 -4.97
C PHE A 25 -8.65 12.87 -6.08
N ASP A 26 -8.36 14.13 -5.75
CA ASP A 26 -8.66 15.30 -6.59
C ASP A 26 -7.44 16.17 -6.94
N GLN A 27 -6.22 15.68 -6.70
CA GLN A 27 -5.01 16.44 -7.01
C GLN A 27 -4.92 16.74 -8.50
N LYS A 28 -4.75 18.01 -8.84
CA LYS A 28 -4.70 18.50 -10.23
C LYS A 28 -3.43 18.08 -10.98
N VAL A 29 -2.38 17.72 -10.26
CA VAL A 29 -1.08 17.35 -10.82
C VAL A 29 -0.65 16.04 -10.18
N ILE A 30 -0.39 15.04 -11.02
CA ILE A 30 0.18 13.75 -10.60
C ILE A 30 1.70 13.86 -10.68
N ALA A 31 2.32 14.29 -9.59
CA ALA A 31 3.77 14.40 -9.49
C ALA A 31 4.42 13.05 -9.19
N TYR A 32 5.69 12.93 -9.55
CA TYR A 32 6.52 11.81 -9.07
C TYR A 32 6.69 11.91 -7.56
N ALA A 33 6.62 10.75 -6.89
CA ALA A 33 7.01 10.65 -5.49
C ALA A 33 8.54 10.83 -5.34
N GLU A 34 8.97 11.18 -4.13
CA GLU A 34 10.38 11.14 -3.78
C GLU A 34 10.96 9.73 -3.98
N SER A 35 12.28 9.61 -4.14
CA SER A 35 12.92 8.31 -4.44
C SER A 35 12.64 7.22 -3.41
N GLY A 36 12.45 7.61 -2.14
CA GLY A 36 12.06 6.69 -1.05
C GLY A 36 10.56 6.36 -1.00
N GLY A 37 9.74 7.07 -1.78
CA GLY A 37 8.28 6.99 -1.75
C GLY A 37 7.61 8.21 -1.11
N LEU A 38 6.28 8.15 -0.99
CA LEU A 38 5.51 9.18 -0.30
C LEU A 38 5.73 9.08 1.22
N THR A 39 6.11 10.18 1.85
CA THR A 39 6.38 10.23 3.31
C THR A 39 5.20 9.79 4.15
N VAL A 40 3.97 10.16 3.76
CA VAL A 40 2.72 9.72 4.42
C VAL A 40 2.53 8.20 4.37
N LEU A 41 2.99 7.55 3.30
CA LEU A 41 2.90 6.10 3.16
C LEU A 41 3.98 5.40 3.98
N GLN A 42 5.20 5.97 4.02
CA GLN A 42 6.26 5.45 4.90
C GLN A 42 5.82 5.49 6.37
N ASP A 43 5.25 6.60 6.83
CA ASP A 43 4.75 6.74 8.20
C ASP A 43 3.63 5.73 8.51
N ALA A 44 2.69 5.53 7.58
CA ALA A 44 1.62 4.54 7.74
C ALA A 44 2.15 3.10 7.83
N ILE A 45 3.21 2.76 7.08
CA ILE A 45 3.86 1.44 7.15
C ILE A 45 4.60 1.27 8.47
N ILE A 46 5.33 2.28 8.93
CA ILE A 46 6.00 2.26 10.24
C ILE A 46 4.97 2.02 11.34
N ASP A 47 3.83 2.73 11.31
CA ASP A 47 2.77 2.57 12.30
C ASP A 47 2.07 1.21 12.22
N TYR A 48 1.92 0.64 11.03
CA TYR A 48 1.44 -0.73 10.86
C TYR A 48 2.38 -1.74 11.54
N PHE A 49 3.69 -1.63 11.31
CA PHE A 49 4.67 -2.55 11.88
C PHE A 49 4.89 -2.39 13.38
N LYS A 50 4.70 -1.19 13.94
CA LYS A 50 4.69 -0.96 15.40
C LYS A 50 3.68 -1.84 16.12
N GLN A 51 2.54 -2.18 15.50
CA GLN A 51 1.53 -3.08 16.09
C GLN A 51 2.09 -4.49 16.38
N TYR A 52 3.19 -4.85 15.72
CA TYR A 52 3.90 -6.12 15.87
C TYR A 52 5.20 -5.98 16.69
N ASN A 53 5.37 -4.87 17.43
CA ASN A 53 6.59 -4.52 18.17
C ASN A 53 7.85 -4.45 17.27
N MET A 54 7.68 -3.99 16.03
CA MET A 54 8.79 -3.72 15.10
C MET A 54 8.96 -2.22 14.96
N ASP A 55 10.06 -1.70 15.48
CA ASP A 55 10.41 -0.28 15.43
C ASP A 55 11.28 0.01 14.20
N TYR A 56 10.75 0.82 13.29
CA TYR A 56 11.43 1.28 12.08
C TYR A 56 11.48 2.80 12.00
N THR A 57 12.45 3.31 11.26
CA THR A 57 12.56 4.71 10.86
C THR A 57 12.30 4.84 9.36
N ARG A 58 12.17 6.08 8.86
CA ARG A 58 11.97 6.30 7.41
C ARG A 58 13.15 5.83 6.57
N ASP A 59 14.36 5.79 7.13
CA ASP A 59 15.56 5.31 6.46
C ASP A 59 15.54 3.77 6.25
N ASP A 60 14.70 3.06 7.01
CA ASP A 60 14.52 1.61 6.90
C ASP A 60 13.44 1.22 5.87
N ILE A 61 12.69 2.19 5.32
CA ILE A 61 11.50 1.94 4.48
C ILE A 61 11.64 2.61 3.11
N ILE A 62 11.64 1.80 2.05
CA ILE A 62 11.57 2.26 0.66
C ILE A 62 10.27 1.72 0.04
N ILE A 63 9.46 2.61 -0.54
CA ILE A 63 8.22 2.23 -1.23
C ILE A 63 8.55 1.78 -2.66
N THR A 64 8.01 0.62 -3.05
CA THR A 64 8.18 0.04 -4.40
C THR A 64 6.83 -0.29 -5.03
N SER A 65 6.84 -0.53 -6.34
CA SER A 65 5.66 -0.97 -7.10
C SER A 65 5.39 -2.46 -6.90
N GLY A 66 4.82 -2.81 -5.75
CA GLY A 66 4.67 -4.21 -5.34
C GLY A 66 5.95 -4.80 -4.76
N GLY A 67 5.89 -6.06 -4.32
CA GLY A 67 7.01 -6.76 -3.69
C GLY A 67 7.76 -7.75 -4.60
N SER A 68 7.46 -7.75 -5.90
CA SER A 68 8.00 -8.67 -6.92
C SER A 68 9.42 -8.34 -7.37
#